data_AF-A0A3C1FRN8-F1
#
_entry.id   AF-A0A3C1FRN8-F1
#
_cell.length_a   1.000
_cell.length_b   1.000
_cell.length_c   1.000
_cell.angle_alpha   90.00
_cell.angle_beta   90.00
_cell.angle_gamma   90.00
#
_symmetry.space_group_name_H-M   'P 1'
#
loop_
_entity.id
_entity.type
_entity.pdbx_description
1 polymer ?
#
loop_
_entity_poly.entity_id
_entity_poly.type
_entity_poly.pdbx_seq_one_letter_code
_entity_poly.pdbx_strand_id
1 'polypeptide(L)' 'MLIIQISDLHIRAERALLNRRYDSAGNLDRCVAAINQLPRQADLVIATGDLVQFGARAEYAC' A
#
# COMPACT_ATOMS: atom_id res chain seq x y z
N MET A 1 4.03 -11.12 19.98
CA MET A 1 3.72 -9.91 19.21
C MET A 1 4.18 -10.14 17.77
N LEU A 2 3.32 -9.90 16.79
CA LEU A 2 3.54 -10.03 15.36
C LEU A 2 3.32 -8.65 14.73
N ILE A 3 4.38 -8.09 14.15
CA ILE A 3 4.33 -6.83 13.42
C ILE A 3 4.56 -7.15 11.94
N ILE A 4 3.75 -6.55 11.07
CA ILE A 4 3.94 -6.59 9.62
C ILE A 4 4.42 -5.23 9.17
N GLN A 5 5.54 -5.19 8.49
CA GLN A 5 6.08 -3.98 7.88
C GLN A 5 5.91 -4.06 6.36
N ILE A 6 5.32 -3.01 5.80
CA ILE A 6 5.24 -2.75 4.36
C ILE A 6 5.89 -1.39 4.07
N SER A 7 6.29 -1.15 2.83
CA SER A 7 7.00 0.08 2.46
C SER A 7 6.83 0.37 0.97
N ASP A 8 7.18 1.59 0.54
CA ASP A 8 7.37 1.96 -0.87
C ASP A 8 6.14 1.67 -1.73
N LEU A 9 4.98 2.16 -1.28
CA LEU A 9 3.68 1.87 -1.89
C LEU A 9 3.48 2.62 -3.22
N HIS A 10 4.02 3.84 -3.33
CA HIS A 10 3.99 4.68 -4.51
C HIS A 10 2.60 4.77 -5.18
N ILE A 11 1.55 4.93 -4.36
CA ILE A 11 0.17 5.08 -4.84
C ILE A 11 0.04 6.39 -5.64
N ARG A 12 -0.75 6.32 -6.72
CA ARG A 12 -1.08 7.44 -7.60
C ARG A 12 -2.54 7.83 -7.41
N ALA A 13 -2.85 9.10 -7.67
CA ALA A 13 -4.21 9.61 -7.72
C ALA A 13 -5.06 8.78 -8.69
N GLU A 14 -6.34 8.61 -8.35
CA GLU A 14 -7.31 7.82 -9.14
C GLU A 14 -6.84 6.37 -9.42
N ARG A 15 -5.95 5.83 -8.57
CA ARG A 15 -5.35 4.48 -8.73
C ARG A 15 -4.63 4.29 -10.08
N ALA A 16 -4.11 5.38 -10.66
CA ALA A 16 -3.43 5.33 -11.95
C ALA A 16 -2.17 4.43 -11.90
N LEU A 17 -1.80 3.85 -13.05
CA LEU A 17 -0.59 3.05 -13.15
C LEU A 17 0.66 3.91 -12.89
N LEU A 18 1.51 3.44 -11.97
CA LEU A 18 2.84 3.99 -11.76
C LEU A 18 3.69 3.76 -13.02
N ASN A 19 4.32 4.83 -13.51
CA ASN A 19 5.10 4.83 -14.75
C ASN A 19 4.38 4.20 -15.95
N ARG A 20 3.04 4.29 -15.98
CA ARG A 20 2.15 3.68 -17.00
C ARG A 20 2.29 2.16 -17.14
N ARG A 21 2.85 1.49 -16.12
CA ARG A 21 3.20 0.07 -16.20
C ARG A 21 2.81 -0.72 -14.96
N TYR A 22 2.98 -0.16 -13.77
CA TYR A 22 2.81 -0.89 -12.51
C TYR A 22 1.51 -0.49 -11.83
N ASP A 23 0.66 -1.47 -11.53
CA ASP A 23 -0.57 -1.31 -10.76
C ASP A 23 -0.27 -1.35 -9.26
N SER A 24 0.34 -0.27 -8.74
CA SER A 24 0.73 -0.18 -7.34
C SER A 24 -0.49 -0.27 -6.40
N ALA A 25 -1.63 0.29 -6.81
CA ALA A 25 -2.87 0.24 -6.04
C ALA A 25 -3.42 -1.18 -5.93
N GLY A 26 -3.51 -1.92 -7.04
CA GLY A 26 -3.91 -3.32 -7.01
C GLY A 26 -2.90 -4.22 -6.28
N ASN A 27 -1.60 -3.88 -6.31
CA ASN A 27 -0.60 -4.60 -5.52
C ASN A 27 -0.79 -4.39 -4.02
N LEU A 28 -1.11 -3.16 -3.58
CA LEU A 28 -1.44 -2.88 -2.20
C LEU A 28 -2.72 -3.61 -1.77
N ASP A 29 -3.76 -3.65 -2.61
CA ASP A 29 -4.98 -4.41 -2.32
C ASP A 29 -4.67 -5.89 -2.06
N ARG A 30 -3.86 -6.51 -2.93
CA ARG A 30 -3.42 -7.90 -2.77
C ARG A 30 -2.60 -8.10 -1.50
N CYS A 31 -1.71 -7.16 -1.18
CA CYS A 31 -0.90 -7.19 0.04
C CYS A 31 -1.79 -7.16 1.28
N VAL A 32 -2.73 -6.21 1.36
CA VAL A 32 -3.68 -6.09 2.47
C VAL A 32 -4.55 -7.35 2.58
N ALA A 33 -5.04 -7.88 1.46
CA ALA A 33 -5.81 -9.12 1.45
C ALA A 33 -5.01 -10.31 1.99
N ALA A 34 -3.74 -10.45 1.60
CA ALA A 34 -2.85 -11.50 2.10
C ALA A 34 -2.59 -11.36 3.60
N ILE A 35 -2.36 -10.13 4.08
CA ILE A 35 -2.21 -9.84 5.52
C ILE A 35 -3.45 -10.26 6.30
N ASN A 36 -4.64 -9.92 5.80
CA ASN A 36 -5.92 -10.25 6.44
C ASN A 36 -6.22 -11.76 6.44
N GLN A 37 -5.56 -12.55 5.59
CA GLN A 37 -5.73 -14.00 5.49
C GLN A 37 -4.70 -14.79 6.32
N LEU A 38 -3.79 -14.12 7.03
CA LEU A 38 -2.82 -14.81 7.87
C LEU A 38 -3.52 -15.64 8.96
N PRO A 39 -3.05 -16.87 9.27
CA PRO A 39 -3.64 -17.72 10.31
C PRO A 39 -3.69 -17.07 11.69
N ARG A 40 -2.81 -16.08 11.92
CA ARG A 40 -2.75 -15.26 13.12
C ARG A 40 -2.87 -13.79 12.70
N GLN A 41 -3.71 -13.03 13.39
CA GLN A 41 -3.81 -11.59 13.21
C GLN A 41 -2.53 -10.88 13.66
N ALA A 42 -2.11 -9.88 12.89
CA ALA A 42 -1.02 -8.99 13.27
C ALA A 42 -1.45 -8.08 14.42
N ASP A 43 -0.51 -7.78 15.32
CA ASP A 43 -0.72 -6.79 16.39
C ASP A 43 -0.55 -5.36 15.85
N LEU A 44 0.24 -5.19 14.79
CA LEU A 44 0.48 -3.91 14.13
C LEU A 44 0.85 -4.14 12.65
N VAL A 45 0.31 -3.31 11.77
CA VAL A 45 0.84 -3.13 10.41
C VAL A 45 1.45 -1.73 10.33
N ILE A 46 2.71 -1.63 9.91
CA ILE A 46 3.40 -0.36 9.73
C ILE A 46 3.81 -0.16 8.26
N ALA A 47 3.50 1.02 7.72
CA ALA A 47 3.96 1.45 6.41
C ALA A 47 5.06 2.52 6.59
N THR A 48 6.28 2.25 6.11
CA THR A 48 7.47 3.00 6.53
C THR A 48 7.90 4.18 5.65
N GLY A 49 7.16 4.51 4.59
CA GLY A 49 7.51 5.64 3.72
C GLY A 49 7.01 5.45 2.30
N ASP A 50 7.18 6.50 1.48
CA ASP A 50 6.81 6.51 0.06
C ASP A 50 5.41 5.96 -0.20
N LEU A 51 4.47 6.42 0.64
CA LEU A 51 3.07 5.98 0.59
C LEU A 51 2.42 6.34 -0.75
N VAL A 52 2.76 7.50 -1.29
CA VAL A 52 2.31 8.00 -2.59
C VAL A 52 3.50 8.43 -3.43
N GLN A 53 3.34 8.52 -4.75
CA GLN A 53 4.45 8.80 -5.65
C GLN A 53 4.95 10.25 -5.62
N PHE A 54 4.07 11.23 -5.53
CA PHE A 54 4.41 12.65 -5.69
C PHE A 54 4.12 13.50 -4.45
N GLY A 55 3.56 12.91 -3.39
CA GLY A 55 3.15 13.63 -2.19
C GLY A 55 1.97 14.56 -2.42
N ALA A 56 1.24 14.41 -3.54
CA ALA A 56 0.14 15.29 -3.89
C ALA A 56 -1.12 14.91 -3.09
N ARG A 57 -1.87 15.91 -2.64
CA ARG A 57 -3.11 15.71 -1.86
C ARG A 57 -4.09 14.76 -2.56
N ALA A 58 -4.21 14.85 -3.88
CA ALA A 58 -5.08 13.99 -4.67
C ALA A 58 -4.70 12.49 -4.60
N GLU A 59 -3.44 12.16 -4.33
CA GLU A 59 -2.99 10.76 -4.18
C GLU A 59 -3.42 10.16 -2.83
N TYR A 60 -3.76 11.01 -1.85
CA TYR A 60 -4.31 10.61 -0.55
C TYR A 60 -5.83 10.76 -0.47
N ALA A 61 -6.46 11.42 -1.44
CA ALA A 61 -7.88 11.75 -1.43
C ALA A 61 -8.79 10.61 -1.91
N CYS A 62 -8.26 9.38 -1.90
CA CYS A 62 -8.92 8.14 -2.30
C CYS A 62 -10.39 8.07 -1.88
#